data_AF-A0A852YLJ7-F1
#
_entry.id   AF-A0A852YLJ7-F1
#
_cell.length_a   1.000
_cell.length_b   1.000
_cell.length_c   1.000
_cell.angle_alpha   90.00
_cell.angle_beta   90.00
_cell.angle_gamma   90.00
#
_symmetry.space_group_name_H-M   'P 1'
#
loop_
_entity.id
_entity.type
_entity.pdbx_description
1 polymer ?
#
loop_
_entity_poly.entity_id
_entity_poly.type
_entity_poly.pdbx_seq_one_letter_code
_entity_poly.pdbx_strand_id
1 'polypeptide(L)'
;MSRQREIRSARTAVALSAAATVMLAASLLSGCAAAGDADAGDDTSASSSSEHDPTRTLADPALTDIAMQLVSSAENSNLDWKANYGYLEDIGDDRGCTGGIIGFTTATGDLLEVVERYTESTPGNALAPYLPALKKVVGSPSHDGLDAGFE
;
A
#
# COMPACT_ATOMS: atom_id res chain seq x y z
N MET A 1 -2.48 44.37 -36.23
CA MET A 1 -2.29 42.92 -36.45
C MET A 1 -1.49 42.29 -35.31
N SER A 2 -1.48 40.95 -35.22
CA SER A 2 -0.37 40.14 -34.66
C SER A 2 -0.18 39.85 -33.15
N ARG A 3 -1.21 39.92 -32.27
CA ARG A 3 -1.13 39.32 -30.91
C ARG A 3 -2.38 38.55 -30.40
N GLN A 4 -3.40 38.37 -31.23
CA GLN A 4 -4.67 37.70 -30.88
C GLN A 4 -4.84 36.34 -31.60
N ARG A 5 -3.78 35.76 -32.16
CA ARG A 5 -3.86 34.56 -33.01
C ARG A 5 -3.22 33.28 -32.43
N GLU A 6 -2.41 33.34 -31.38
CA GLU A 6 -1.65 32.17 -30.92
C GLU A 6 -2.35 31.31 -29.85
N ILE A 7 -3.34 31.84 -29.12
CA ILE A 7 -3.92 31.16 -27.94
C ILE A 7 -5.15 30.29 -28.29
N ARG A 8 -5.54 30.17 -29.57
CA ARG A 8 -6.70 29.36 -30.01
C ARG A 8 -6.33 28.05 -30.72
N SER A 9 -5.08 27.61 -30.66
CA SER A 9 -4.57 26.49 -31.48
C SER A 9 -4.20 25.22 -30.69
N ALA A 10 -5.14 24.67 -29.89
CA ALA A 10 -4.93 23.39 -29.19
C ALA A 10 -6.19 22.53 -28.93
N ARG A 11 -7.36 22.88 -29.50
CA ARG A 11 -8.59 22.10 -29.36
C ARG A 11 -9.42 22.13 -30.65
N THR A 12 -9.48 21.00 -31.37
CA THR A 12 -10.64 20.40 -32.08
C THR A 12 -10.18 19.48 -33.23
N ALA A 13 -10.79 18.29 -33.36
CA ALA A 13 -10.63 17.28 -34.43
C ALA A 13 -9.23 16.64 -34.58
N VAL A 14 -9.07 15.32 -34.58
CA VAL A 14 -9.76 14.36 -35.48
C VAL A 14 -10.37 13.18 -34.69
N ALA A 15 -11.58 12.78 -35.10
CA ALA A 15 -12.19 11.50 -34.76
C ALA A 15 -12.45 10.69 -36.04
N LEU A 16 -12.76 9.40 -35.88
CA LEU A 16 -13.04 8.39 -36.91
C LEU A 16 -11.87 7.90 -37.79
N SER A 17 -11.50 6.64 -37.57
CA SER A 17 -11.47 5.61 -38.62
C SER A 17 -11.70 4.24 -37.99
N ALA A 18 -12.45 3.37 -38.67
CA ALA A 18 -12.95 2.12 -38.11
C ALA A 18 -12.39 0.89 -38.84
N ALA A 19 -12.13 -0.15 -38.04
CA ALA A 19 -12.19 -1.59 -38.37
C ALA A 19 -11.25 -2.21 -39.44
N ALA A 20 -10.97 -3.52 -39.22
CA ALA A 20 -10.25 -4.49 -40.07
C ALA A 20 -8.73 -4.21 -40.24
N THR A 21 -7.78 -5.15 -40.17
CA THR A 21 -7.72 -6.63 -40.28
C THR A 21 -6.61 -7.14 -39.30
N VAL A 22 -6.34 -8.43 -38.98
CA VAL A 22 -6.95 -9.76 -39.22
C VAL A 22 -6.44 -10.73 -38.11
N MET A 23 -6.99 -11.95 -37.97
CA MET A 23 -6.41 -13.00 -37.11
C MET A 23 -5.08 -13.56 -37.64
N LEU A 24 -4.15 -13.93 -36.76
CA LEU A 24 -3.25 -15.05 -37.03
C LEU A 24 -3.41 -16.10 -35.92
N ALA A 25 -3.99 -17.24 -36.28
CA ALA A 25 -4.21 -18.35 -35.38
C ALA A 25 -3.44 -19.60 -35.84
N ALA A 26 -3.12 -20.42 -34.83
CA ALA A 26 -2.96 -21.86 -34.88
C ALA A 26 -1.58 -22.49 -35.23
N SER A 27 -1.24 -23.44 -34.35
CA SER A 27 -0.59 -24.72 -34.64
C SER A 27 0.94 -24.81 -34.71
N LEU A 28 1.54 -25.35 -33.63
CA LEU A 28 2.37 -26.56 -33.71
C LEU A 28 2.16 -27.43 -32.45
N LEU A 29 1.30 -28.45 -32.56
CA LEU A 29 1.16 -29.53 -31.58
C LEU A 29 1.26 -30.87 -32.33
N SER A 30 2.48 -31.35 -32.58
CA SER A 30 2.77 -32.73 -33.02
C SER A 30 4.28 -33.00 -33.01
N GLY A 31 4.72 -34.07 -32.35
CA GLY A 31 6.12 -34.50 -32.32
C GLY A 31 6.31 -35.73 -31.43
N CYS A 32 6.68 -36.86 -32.03
CA CYS A 32 6.68 -38.17 -31.37
C CYS A 32 7.83 -38.41 -30.38
N ALA A 33 7.60 -39.39 -29.52
CA ALA A 33 8.52 -39.98 -28.55
C ALA A 33 9.92 -40.32 -29.10
N ALA A 34 10.91 -40.18 -28.22
CA ALA A 34 12.12 -40.98 -28.20
C ALA A 34 12.23 -41.63 -26.81
N ALA A 35 12.52 -42.93 -26.77
CA ALA A 35 12.82 -43.61 -25.51
C ALA A 35 14.23 -43.20 -25.05
N GLY A 36 14.34 -42.89 -23.75
CA GLY A 36 15.61 -42.68 -23.05
C GLY A 36 15.51 -43.39 -21.70
N ASP A 37 16.60 -44.03 -21.29
CA ASP A 37 16.61 -45.01 -20.21
C ASP A 37 16.09 -44.49 -18.86
N ALA A 38 15.44 -45.39 -18.12
CA ALA A 38 15.05 -45.17 -16.75
C ALA A 38 16.28 -45.23 -15.84
N ASP A 39 16.93 -44.09 -15.63
CA ASP A 39 17.71 -43.89 -14.42
C ASP A 39 16.73 -43.70 -13.25
N ALA A 40 16.74 -44.63 -12.31
CA ALA A 40 15.89 -44.60 -11.13
C ALA A 40 16.47 -43.60 -10.11
N GLY A 41 16.34 -42.32 -10.42
CA GLY A 41 16.57 -41.24 -9.47
C GLY A 41 15.72 -41.46 -8.23
N ASP A 42 16.38 -41.55 -7.08
CA ASP A 42 15.74 -41.65 -5.78
C ASP A 42 15.04 -40.33 -5.45
N ASP A 43 13.82 -40.17 -5.96
CA ASP A 43 12.86 -39.13 -5.56
C ASP A 43 12.35 -39.40 -4.12
N THR A 44 13.27 -39.57 -3.18
CA THR A 44 13.03 -39.33 -1.75
C THR A 44 12.85 -37.82 -1.56
N SER A 45 11.71 -37.33 -2.06
CA SER A 45 11.07 -36.11 -1.58
C SER A 45 10.70 -36.35 -0.12
N ALA A 46 11.68 -36.14 0.76
CA ALA A 46 11.49 -36.04 2.19
C ALA A 46 10.58 -34.85 2.44
N SER A 47 9.27 -35.11 2.41
CA SER A 47 8.23 -34.20 2.89
C SER A 47 8.47 -34.03 4.38
N SER A 48 9.33 -33.08 4.72
CA SER A 48 9.50 -32.59 6.07
C SER A 48 8.21 -31.89 6.46
N SER A 49 7.28 -32.70 6.97
CA SER A 49 6.18 -32.21 7.79
C SER A 49 6.81 -31.37 8.90
N SER A 50 6.86 -30.06 8.71
CA SER A 50 7.33 -29.15 9.74
C SER A 50 6.34 -29.29 10.88
N GLU A 51 6.80 -29.88 11.99
CA GLU A 51 6.00 -29.89 13.20
C GLU A 51 5.71 -28.43 13.54
N HIS A 52 4.42 -28.07 13.46
CA HIS A 52 3.97 -26.72 13.74
C HIS A 52 4.15 -26.48 15.25
N ASP A 53 5.29 -25.92 15.60
CA ASP A 53 5.61 -25.43 16.93
C ASP A 53 4.57 -24.37 17.33
N PRO A 54 3.62 -24.69 18.24
CA PRO A 54 2.52 -23.79 18.57
C PRO A 54 2.99 -22.56 19.36
N THR A 55 4.27 -22.52 19.76
CA THR A 55 4.88 -21.33 20.39
C THR A 55 5.36 -20.32 19.35
N ARG A 56 5.63 -20.74 18.11
CA ARG A 56 5.99 -19.87 16.98
C ARG A 56 4.75 -19.22 16.37
N THR A 57 4.29 -18.17 17.03
CA THR A 57 3.17 -17.33 16.58
C THR A 57 3.67 -15.96 16.13
N LEU A 58 2.83 -15.15 15.48
CA LEU A 58 3.17 -13.77 15.12
C LEU A 58 3.40 -12.82 16.33
N ALA A 59 3.23 -13.31 17.56
CA ALA A 59 3.61 -12.62 18.78
C ALA A 59 5.07 -12.87 19.22
N ASP A 60 5.80 -13.78 18.57
CA ASP A 60 7.26 -13.87 18.70
C ASP A 60 7.89 -12.60 18.08
N PRO A 61 8.75 -11.84 18.79
CA PRO A 61 9.26 -10.56 18.30
C PRO A 61 10.00 -10.62 16.96
N ALA A 62 10.67 -11.73 16.64
CA ALA A 62 11.35 -11.89 15.35
C ALA A 62 10.34 -12.19 14.23
N LEU A 63 9.31 -12.98 14.52
CA LEU A 63 8.22 -13.23 13.56
C LEU A 63 7.33 -11.99 13.37
N THR A 64 7.14 -11.16 14.41
CA THR A 64 6.48 -9.85 14.30
C THR A 64 7.28 -8.92 13.38
N ASP A 65 8.59 -8.78 13.57
CA ASP A 65 9.40 -7.88 12.73
C ASP A 65 9.44 -8.35 11.26
N ILE A 66 9.54 -9.67 11.01
CA ILE A 66 9.40 -10.25 9.66
C ILE A 66 8.02 -9.95 9.06
N ALA A 67 6.94 -10.07 9.83
CA ALA A 67 5.59 -9.73 9.35
C ALA A 67 5.46 -8.25 8.98
N MET A 68 6.04 -7.34 9.77
CA MET A 68 6.07 -5.90 9.48
C MET A 68 6.90 -5.59 8.23
N GLN A 69 8.05 -6.27 8.03
CA GLN A 69 8.85 -6.17 6.81
C GLN A 69 8.07 -6.65 5.57
N LEU A 70 7.30 -7.74 5.69
CA LEU A 70 6.45 -8.25 4.60
C LEU A 70 5.37 -7.23 4.21
N VAL A 71 4.67 -6.63 5.19
CA VAL A 71 3.68 -5.57 4.94
C VAL A 71 4.34 -4.37 4.26
N SER A 72 5.43 -3.83 4.83
CA SER A 72 6.14 -2.67 4.25
C SER A 72 6.70 -2.94 2.84
N SER A 73 7.04 -4.20 2.52
CA SER A 73 7.47 -4.56 1.17
C SER A 73 6.35 -4.43 0.13
N ALA A 74 5.10 -4.68 0.53
CA ALA A 74 3.93 -4.52 -0.32
C ALA A 74 3.45 -3.06 -0.39
N GLU A 75 3.36 -2.39 0.76
CA GLU A 75 2.82 -1.01 0.87
C GLU A 75 3.82 0.07 0.41
N ASN A 76 5.12 -0.15 0.62
CA ASN A 76 6.14 0.90 0.44
C ASN A 76 7.37 0.45 -0.37
N SER A 77 7.40 -0.79 -0.90
CA SER A 77 8.54 -1.35 -1.64
C SER A 77 9.88 -1.31 -0.87
N ASN A 78 9.83 -1.36 0.46
CA ASN A 78 11.00 -1.29 1.36
C ASN A 78 10.78 -2.21 2.58
N LEU A 79 11.87 -2.66 3.21
CA LEU A 79 11.83 -3.46 4.44
C LEU A 79 11.90 -2.61 5.72
N ASP A 80 12.40 -1.35 5.63
CA ASP A 80 12.44 -0.45 6.79
C ASP A 80 11.06 0.15 7.11
N TRP A 81 10.20 -0.69 7.68
CA TRP A 81 8.85 -0.35 8.10
C TRP A 81 8.81 0.78 9.16
N LYS A 82 9.92 1.01 9.87
CA LYS A 82 10.04 2.03 10.93
C LYS A 82 10.22 3.43 10.36
N ALA A 83 10.67 3.57 9.11
CA ALA A 83 10.71 4.86 8.42
C ALA A 83 9.32 5.54 8.34
N ASN A 84 8.24 4.74 8.33
CA ASN A 84 6.87 5.23 8.20
C ASN A 84 6.24 5.74 9.52
N TYR A 85 6.94 5.71 10.67
CA TYR A 85 6.39 6.25 11.92
C TYR A 85 6.01 7.73 11.82
N GLY A 86 6.77 8.50 11.05
CA GLY A 86 6.53 9.93 10.80
C GLY A 86 5.82 10.22 9.47
N TYR A 87 5.29 9.21 8.78
CA TYR A 87 4.47 9.45 7.58
C TYR A 87 3.15 10.10 8.00
N LEU A 88 2.75 11.17 7.31
CA LEU A 88 1.45 11.83 7.46
C LEU A 88 1.14 12.61 6.17
N GLU A 89 0.02 12.29 5.51
CA GLU A 89 -0.40 12.93 4.26
C GLU A 89 -1.92 12.75 4.07
N ASP A 90 -2.63 13.78 3.58
CA ASP A 90 -3.96 13.57 2.98
C ASP A 90 -3.78 13.16 1.51
N ILE A 91 -4.04 11.88 1.24
CA ILE A 91 -3.93 11.29 -0.11
C ILE A 91 -5.18 11.52 -0.97
N GLY A 92 -6.17 12.28 -0.49
CA GLY A 92 -7.35 12.68 -1.24
C GLY A 92 -8.38 11.57 -1.44
N ASP A 93 -8.49 10.64 -0.49
CA ASP A 93 -9.40 9.48 -0.52
C ASP A 93 -10.57 9.58 0.48
N ASP A 94 -10.94 10.82 0.84
CA ASP A 94 -12.00 11.19 1.79
C ASP A 94 -11.77 10.72 3.25
N ARG A 95 -10.59 10.22 3.60
CA ARG A 95 -10.20 9.87 4.99
C ARG A 95 -9.46 10.99 5.75
N GLY A 96 -9.14 12.10 5.07
CA GLY A 96 -8.27 13.16 5.59
C GLY A 96 -6.83 12.68 5.79
N CYS A 97 -6.05 13.36 6.63
CA CYS A 97 -4.67 12.97 6.92
C CYS A 97 -4.58 11.49 7.35
N THR A 98 -3.80 10.72 6.58
CA THR A 98 -3.44 9.32 6.82
C THR A 98 -1.99 9.24 7.27
N GLY A 99 -1.68 8.55 8.36
CA GLY A 99 -0.33 8.56 8.92
C GLY A 99 0.08 7.32 9.73
N GLY A 100 1.38 7.25 10.01
CA GLY A 100 2.03 6.17 10.74
C GLY A 100 2.13 4.85 9.97
N ILE A 101 2.70 3.85 10.65
CA ILE A 101 3.12 2.54 10.09
C ILE A 101 2.01 1.66 9.48
N ILE A 102 0.73 1.97 9.72
CA ILE A 102 -0.43 1.23 9.17
C ILE A 102 -1.51 2.16 8.57
N GLY A 103 -1.23 3.45 8.39
CA GLY A 103 -2.18 4.40 7.79
C GLY A 103 -3.41 4.70 8.65
N PHE A 104 -3.21 5.05 9.93
CA PHE A 104 -4.26 5.60 10.80
C PHE A 104 -4.81 6.90 10.21
N THR A 105 -6.12 7.19 10.30
CA THR A 105 -6.69 8.40 9.69
C THR A 105 -7.48 9.30 10.64
N THR A 106 -7.52 10.60 10.32
CA THR A 106 -8.30 11.59 11.07
C THR A 106 -9.80 11.34 10.98
N ALA A 107 -10.32 10.94 9.80
CA ALA A 107 -11.74 10.71 9.61
C ALA A 107 -12.24 9.42 10.27
N THR A 108 -11.46 8.34 10.28
CA THR A 108 -11.86 7.07 10.93
C THR A 108 -11.71 7.10 12.45
N GLY A 109 -10.94 8.05 13.00
CA GLY A 109 -10.79 8.25 14.44
C GLY A 109 -9.80 7.31 15.13
N ASP A 110 -9.17 6.40 14.39
CA ASP A 110 -8.08 5.56 14.88
C ASP A 110 -6.78 6.36 15.08
N LEU A 111 -6.53 7.40 14.27
CA LEU A 111 -5.43 8.35 14.57
C LEU A 111 -5.71 9.15 15.86
N LEU A 112 -6.97 9.50 16.12
CA LEU A 112 -7.36 10.10 17.40
C LEU A 112 -7.07 9.14 18.56
N GLU A 113 -7.43 7.86 18.45
CA GLU A 113 -7.15 6.87 19.50
C GLU A 113 -5.64 6.72 19.77
N VAL A 114 -4.81 6.73 18.72
CA VAL A 114 -3.34 6.72 18.87
C VAL A 114 -2.85 7.94 19.65
N VAL A 115 -3.33 9.14 19.32
CA VAL A 115 -2.91 10.38 20.02
C VAL A 115 -3.44 10.41 21.45
N GLU A 116 -4.65 9.93 21.73
CA GLU A 116 -5.17 9.80 23.10
C GLU A 116 -4.29 8.86 23.95
N ARG A 117 -4.01 7.65 23.47
CA ARG A 117 -3.12 6.68 24.15
C ARG A 117 -1.69 7.22 24.31
N TYR A 118 -1.20 7.99 23.35
CA TYR A 118 0.11 8.66 23.47
C TYR A 118 0.08 9.78 24.51
N THR A 119 -1.01 10.54 24.63
CA THR A 119 -1.17 11.57 25.68
C THR A 119 -1.39 11.00 27.07
N GLU A 120 -2.04 9.85 27.20
CA GLU A 120 -2.15 9.12 28.47
C GLU A 120 -0.79 8.59 28.95
N SER A 121 -0.01 7.98 28.05
CA SER A 121 1.31 7.43 28.36
C SER A 121 2.41 8.49 28.47
N THR A 122 2.29 9.60 27.73
CA THR A 122 3.24 10.72 27.68
C THR A 122 2.49 12.06 27.76
N PRO A 123 2.10 12.51 28.98
CA PRO A 123 1.38 13.77 29.16
C PRO A 123 2.20 14.98 28.69
N GLY A 124 1.54 15.90 27.98
CA GLY A 124 2.19 17.12 27.47
C GLY A 124 3.06 16.93 26.22
N ASN A 125 2.91 15.81 25.51
CA ASN A 125 3.56 15.59 24.21
C ASN A 125 3.08 16.59 23.13
N ALA A 126 3.82 16.67 22.02
CA ALA A 126 3.59 17.62 20.93
C ALA A 126 2.23 17.47 20.21
N LEU A 127 1.61 16.28 20.23
CA LEU A 127 0.32 16.03 19.59
C LEU A 127 -0.89 16.31 20.51
N ALA A 128 -0.68 16.41 21.82
CA ALA A 128 -1.75 16.68 22.79
C ALA A 128 -2.58 17.96 22.52
N PRO A 129 -2.01 19.09 22.04
CA PRO A 129 -2.77 20.27 21.66
C PRO A 129 -3.79 20.04 20.52
N TYR A 130 -3.57 19.04 19.67
CA TYR A 130 -4.43 18.74 18.52
C TYR A 130 -5.63 17.85 18.85
N LEU A 131 -5.70 17.26 20.06
CA LEU A 131 -6.82 16.40 20.49
C LEU A 131 -8.23 17.02 20.29
N PRO A 132 -8.48 18.32 20.55
CA PRO A 132 -9.78 18.92 20.27
C PRO A 132 -10.12 19.02 18.78
N ALA A 133 -9.12 19.24 17.92
CA ALA A 133 -9.28 19.27 16.47
C ALA A 133 -9.52 17.86 15.92
N LEU A 134 -8.69 16.89 16.32
CA LEU A 134 -8.86 15.47 15.99
C LEU A 134 -10.27 14.97 16.32
N LYS A 135 -10.80 15.31 17.51
CA LYS A 135 -12.18 14.98 17.91
C LYS A 135 -13.27 15.64 17.07
N LYS A 136 -13.01 16.84 16.54
CA LYS A 136 -13.96 17.58 15.70
C LYS A 136 -14.07 16.99 14.29
N VAL A 137 -12.96 16.49 13.74
CA VAL A 137 -12.89 16.07 12.33
C VAL A 137 -13.31 14.63 12.06
N VAL A 138 -13.39 13.76 13.09
CA VAL A 138 -13.90 12.37 12.97
C VAL A 138 -15.22 12.34 12.18
N GLY A 139 -15.28 11.45 11.19
CA GLY A 139 -16.39 11.33 10.23
C GLY A 139 -16.32 12.27 9.04
N SER A 140 -15.21 12.99 8.83
CA SER A 140 -15.01 13.89 7.68
C SER A 140 -13.53 14.02 7.27
N PRO A 141 -13.22 14.35 6.00
CA PRO A 141 -11.86 14.71 5.55
C PRO A 141 -11.49 16.16 5.91
N SER A 142 -12.02 16.71 7.00
CA SER A 142 -11.73 18.09 7.41
C SER A 142 -10.38 18.20 8.09
N HIS A 143 -9.61 19.25 7.76
CA HIS A 143 -8.37 19.60 8.46
C HIS A 143 -8.58 20.77 9.45
N ASP A 144 -9.83 21.02 9.88
CA ASP A 144 -10.18 22.17 10.73
C ASP A 144 -9.47 22.13 12.10
N GLY A 145 -8.39 22.91 12.23
CA GLY A 145 -7.57 22.96 13.45
C GLY A 145 -6.40 21.98 13.46
N LEU A 146 -6.16 21.28 12.35
CA LEU A 146 -4.93 20.55 12.05
C LEU A 146 -4.14 21.45 11.09
N ASP A 147 -3.25 22.26 11.64
CA ASP A 147 -2.45 23.23 10.89
C ASP A 147 -1.07 22.68 10.50
N ALA A 148 -0.24 23.48 9.83
CA ALA A 148 1.12 23.10 9.45
C ALA A 148 2.12 22.96 10.63
N GLY A 149 1.62 22.82 11.87
CA GLY A 149 2.38 22.28 13.01
C GLY A 149 1.99 20.84 13.38
N PHE A 150 0.94 20.31 12.75
CA PHE A 150 0.50 18.90 12.85
C PHE A 150 1.22 18.01 11.83
N GLU A 151 1.52 18.57 10.65
CA GLU A 151 2.29 17.99 9.53
C GLU A 151 3.78 18.39 9.59
#